data_AF-A0A941CFN8-F1
#
_entry.id   AF-A0A941CFN8-F1
#
_cell.length_a   1.000
_cell.length_b   1.000
_cell.length_c   1.000
_cell.angle_alpha   90.00
_cell.angle_beta   90.00
_cell.angle_gamma   90.00
#
_symmetry.space_group_name_H-M   'P 1'
#
loop_
_entity.id
_entity.type
_entity.pdbx_description
1 polymer ?
#
loop_
_entity_poly.entity_id
_entity_poly.type
_entity_poly.pdbx_seq_one_letter_code
_entity_poly.pdbx_strand_id
1 'polypeptide(L)'
;MFILVIAILIIVAILLLILAFRFFKWTLKSKRRVQAVLAVLVFGATGLVIHHFFFKDMRFIQSNVYPNLYLVKYPDKDYSVVQNAIQEKIKVHLRTEHKTGKPLSYTGENGIYFYEYGGTTFGFIGEAGTGYFIDHEEDFGGFVSEELGMYRDYRLAEFYYDPCLNDSTLYCGEINYFKEGEFFKADSLKNIFSNGIYPKTKRVK
;
A
#
# COMPACT_ATOMS: atom_id res chain seq x y z
N MET A 1 -19.98 27.70 19.70
CA MET A 1 -18.71 27.65 18.93
C MET A 1 -18.95 27.16 17.49
N PHE A 2 -19.55 25.98 17.27
CA PHE A 2 -19.84 25.45 15.92
C PHE A 2 -20.69 26.36 15.01
N ILE A 3 -21.75 26.99 15.53
CA ILE A 3 -22.61 27.91 14.75
C ILE A 3 -21.82 29.11 14.21
N LEU A 4 -20.87 29.62 15.00
CA LEU A 4 -20.02 30.76 14.65
C LEU A 4 -19.01 30.39 13.56
N VAL A 5 -18.44 29.18 13.63
CA VAL A 5 -17.55 28.64 12.58
C VAL A 5 -18.30 28.43 11.27
N ILE A 6 -19.52 27.88 11.32
CA ILE A 6 -20.36 27.68 10.12
C ILE A 6 -20.72 29.02 9.48
N ALA A 7 -21.11 30.02 10.27
CA ALA A 7 -21.41 31.36 9.75
C ALA A 7 -20.20 32.01 9.05
N ILE A 8 -19.00 31.88 9.62
CA ILE A 8 -17.76 32.37 9.01
C ILE A 8 -17.48 31.64 7.69
N LEU A 9 -17.64 30.31 7.64
CA LEU A 9 -17.45 29.54 6.41
C LEU A 9 -18.40 29.97 5.30
N ILE A 10 -19.66 30.26 5.62
CA ILE A 10 -20.65 30.75 4.65
C ILE A 10 -20.23 32.12 4.10
N ILE A 11 -19.79 33.04 4.96
CA ILE A 11 -19.32 34.37 4.53
C ILE A 11 -18.10 34.26 3.61
N VAL A 12 -17.14 33.40 3.97
CA VAL A 12 -15.95 33.13 3.13
C VAL A 12 -16.36 32.53 1.79
N ALA A 13 -17.29 31.58 1.77
CA ALA A 13 -17.79 30.99 0.53
C ALA A 13 -18.46 32.03 -0.39
N ILE A 14 -19.28 32.92 0.17
CA ILE A 14 -19.90 34.02 -0.60
C ILE A 14 -18.84 34.96 -1.17
N LEU A 15 -17.83 35.33 -0.38
CA LEU A 15 -16.72 36.18 -0.85
C LEU A 15 -15.94 35.52 -1.99
N LEU A 16 -15.65 34.21 -1.88
CA LEU A 16 -14.99 33.44 -2.93
C LEU A 16 -15.82 33.39 -4.22
N LEU A 17 -17.14 33.22 -4.11
CA LEU A 17 -18.04 33.26 -5.28
C LEU A 17 -18.03 34.62 -5.98
N ILE A 18 -18.04 35.72 -5.22
CA ILE A 18 -17.97 37.08 -5.78
C ILE A 18 -16.63 37.29 -6.51
N LEU A 19 -15.53 36.85 -5.91
CA LEU A 19 -14.20 36.94 -6.53
C LEU A 19 -14.11 36.09 -7.80
N ALA A 20 -14.62 34.85 -7.77
CA ALA A 20 -14.67 33.97 -8.93
C ALA A 20 -15.50 34.58 -10.07
N PHE A 21 -16.67 35.15 -9.77
CA PHE A 21 -17.50 35.83 -10.76
C PHE A 21 -16.81 37.04 -11.38
N ARG A 22 -16.16 37.87 -10.56
CA ARG A 22 -15.37 39.01 -11.06
C ARG A 22 -14.22 38.56 -11.93
N PHE A 23 -13.50 37.51 -11.53
CA PHE A 23 -12.41 36.93 -12.30
C PHE A 23 -12.92 36.40 -13.65
N PHE A 24 -14.01 35.63 -13.65
CA PHE A 24 -14.63 35.10 -14.85
C PHE A 24 -15.03 36.22 -15.83
N LYS A 25 -15.72 37.25 -15.33
CA LYS A 25 -16.11 38.41 -16.14
C LYS A 25 -14.89 39.17 -16.68
N TRP A 26 -13.81 39.27 -15.91
CA TRP A 26 -12.57 39.91 -16.33
C TRP A 26 -11.84 39.13 -17.42
N THR A 27 -11.83 37.80 -17.33
CA THR A 27 -11.22 36.90 -18.31
C THR A 27 -11.93 36.99 -19.66
N LEU A 28 -13.27 37.06 -19.67
CA LEU A 28 -14.06 37.15 -20.90
C LEU A 28 -13.92 38.49 -21.65
N LYS A 29 -13.37 39.54 -21.04
CA LYS A 29 -13.23 40.86 -21.69
C LYS A 29 -12.27 40.88 -22.88
N SER A 30 -11.37 39.92 -23.02
CA SER A 30 -10.38 39.92 -24.10
C SER A 30 -10.02 38.51 -24.54
N LYS A 31 -9.99 38.29 -25.86
CA LYS A 31 -9.55 37.00 -26.45
C LYS A 31 -8.15 36.60 -25.98
N ARG A 32 -7.22 37.55 -25.82
CA ARG A 32 -5.86 37.28 -25.30
C ARG A 32 -5.88 36.76 -23.86
N ARG A 33 -6.77 37.29 -23.02
CA ARG A 33 -6.90 36.86 -21.61
C ARG A 33 -7.52 35.47 -21.51
N VAL A 34 -8.53 35.20 -22.33
CA VAL A 34 -9.12 33.85 -22.45
C VAL A 34 -8.06 32.84 -22.86
N GLN A 35 -7.26 33.13 -23.89
CA GLN A 35 -6.17 32.25 -24.34
C GLN A 35 -5.11 32.03 -23.25
N ALA A 36 -4.71 33.08 -22.52
CA ALA A 36 -3.74 32.95 -21.43
C ALA A 36 -4.26 32.08 -20.27
N VAL A 37 -5.52 32.27 -19.84
CA VAL A 37 -6.13 31.45 -18.79
C VAL A 37 -6.30 30.00 -19.25
N LEU A 38 -6.67 29.78 -20.52
CA LEU A 38 -6.78 28.45 -21.09
C LEU A 38 -5.42 27.74 -21.11
N ALA A 39 -4.36 28.43 -21.53
CA ALA A 39 -3.01 27.89 -21.51
C ALA A 39 -2.59 27.50 -20.08
N VAL A 40 -2.80 28.38 -19.09
CA VAL A 40 -2.50 28.07 -17.68
C VAL A 40 -3.29 26.86 -17.18
N LEU A 41 -4.58 26.75 -17.53
CA LEU A 41 -5.40 25.59 -17.16
C LEU A 41 -4.88 24.31 -17.80
N VAL A 42 -4.51 24.34 -19.08
CA VAL A 42 -3.95 23.17 -19.78
C VAL A 42 -2.63 22.76 -19.15
N PHE A 43 -1.69 23.68 -18.94
CA PHE A 43 -0.41 23.37 -18.30
C PHE A 43 -0.59 22.87 -16.87
N GLY A 44 -1.49 23.49 -16.10
CA GLY A 44 -1.82 23.07 -14.74
C GLY A 44 -2.42 21.67 -14.69
N ALA A 45 -3.39 21.37 -15.57
CA ALA A 45 -3.98 20.04 -15.69
C ALA A 45 -2.93 19.00 -16.11
N THR A 46 -2.08 19.33 -17.09
CA THR A 46 -1.00 18.45 -17.54
C THR A 46 -0.01 18.18 -16.41
N GLY A 47 0.38 19.21 -15.64
CA GLY A 47 1.25 19.07 -14.47
C GLY A 47 0.63 18.19 -13.37
N LEU A 48 -0.67 18.33 -13.11
CA LEU A 48 -1.39 17.46 -12.17
C LEU A 48 -1.45 16.01 -12.64
N VAL A 49 -1.68 15.78 -13.94
CA VAL A 49 -1.66 14.43 -14.54
C VAL A 49 -0.26 13.83 -14.41
N ILE A 50 0.79 14.56 -14.79
CA ILE A 50 2.17 14.10 -14.64
C ILE A 50 2.46 13.77 -13.17
N HIS A 51 2.11 14.65 -12.24
CA HIS A 51 2.30 14.40 -10.81
C HIS A 51 1.55 13.14 -10.35
N HIS A 52 0.29 12.98 -10.73
CA HIS A 52 -0.52 11.84 -10.31
C HIS A 52 -0.01 10.51 -10.87
N PHE A 53 0.51 10.49 -12.08
CA PHE A 53 0.97 9.25 -12.73
C PHE A 53 2.44 8.93 -12.48
N PHE A 54 3.30 9.92 -12.24
CA PHE A 54 4.75 9.72 -12.13
C PHE A 54 5.32 10.02 -10.74
N PHE A 55 4.63 10.79 -9.89
CA PHE A 55 5.12 11.19 -8.56
C PHE A 55 4.28 10.57 -7.44
N LYS A 56 4.13 9.25 -7.49
CA LYS A 56 3.55 8.48 -6.41
C LYS A 56 4.65 7.62 -5.80
N ASP A 57 5.08 7.97 -4.59
CA ASP A 57 6.07 7.19 -3.88
C ASP A 57 5.48 5.87 -3.41
N MET A 58 6.25 4.79 -3.59
CA MET A 58 5.92 3.46 -3.09
C MET A 58 5.78 3.46 -1.57
N ARG A 59 4.71 2.84 -1.06
CA ARG A 59 4.42 2.78 0.39
C ARG A 59 4.00 1.38 0.81
N PHE A 60 4.47 0.96 1.98
CA PHE A 60 4.04 -0.29 2.62
C PHE A 60 2.95 0.01 3.66
N ILE A 61 1.80 -0.63 3.52
CA ILE A 61 0.69 -0.59 4.45
C ILE A 61 0.64 -1.95 5.14
N GLN A 62 0.88 -1.97 6.45
CA GLN A 62 0.73 -3.20 7.23
C GLN A 62 -0.75 -3.47 7.48
N SER A 63 -1.18 -4.73 7.40
CA SER A 63 -2.52 -5.11 7.83
C SER A 63 -2.67 -4.95 9.35
N ASN A 64 -3.83 -4.47 9.78
CA ASN A 64 -4.21 -4.40 11.19
C ASN A 64 -4.59 -5.78 11.76
N VAL A 65 -4.93 -6.72 10.88
CA VAL A 65 -5.35 -8.08 11.21
C VAL A 65 -4.17 -9.05 11.18
N TYR A 66 -3.39 -8.99 10.10
CA TYR A 66 -2.26 -9.88 9.85
C TYR A 66 -0.92 -9.13 10.01
N PRO A 67 -0.20 -9.31 11.14
CA PRO A 67 1.02 -8.55 11.41
C PRO A 67 2.14 -8.81 10.40
N ASN A 68 2.12 -9.96 9.73
CA ASN A 68 3.07 -10.40 8.72
C ASN A 68 2.61 -10.16 7.27
N LEU A 69 1.54 -9.37 7.06
CA LEU A 69 1.05 -8.98 5.74
C LEU A 69 1.32 -7.50 5.47
N TYR A 70 1.93 -7.22 4.33
CA TYR A 70 2.15 -5.86 3.83
C TYR A 70 1.53 -5.68 2.45
N LEU A 71 0.70 -4.65 2.31
CA LEU A 71 0.17 -4.19 1.03
C LEU A 71 1.04 -3.04 0.50
N VAL A 72 1.55 -3.20 -0.72
CA VAL A 72 2.44 -2.25 -1.40
C VAL A 72 1.59 -1.35 -2.29
N LYS A 73 1.47 -0.09 -1.89
CA LYS A 73 0.76 0.93 -2.67
C LYS A 73 1.73 1.62 -3.61
N TYR A 74 1.34 1.68 -4.89
CA TYR A 74 2.14 2.27 -5.96
C TYR A 74 3.54 1.63 -6.07
N PRO A 75 3.63 0.31 -6.35
CA PRO A 75 4.92 -0.32 -6.59
C PRO A 75 5.64 0.41 -7.73
N ASP A 76 6.97 0.54 -7.60
CA ASP A 76 7.78 1.17 -8.64
C ASP A 76 7.72 0.36 -9.95
N LYS A 77 7.80 1.05 -11.09
CA LYS A 77 7.86 0.40 -12.40
C LYS A 77 9.14 -0.41 -12.57
N ASP A 78 10.23 0.06 -11.96
CA ASP A 78 11.45 -0.72 -11.83
C ASP A 78 11.31 -1.73 -10.69
N TYR A 79 11.07 -2.98 -11.07
CA TYR A 79 10.89 -4.06 -10.11
C TYR A 79 12.10 -4.26 -9.18
N SER A 80 13.32 -3.89 -9.61
CA SER A 80 14.49 -3.99 -8.74
C SER A 80 14.38 -3.09 -7.51
N VAL A 81 13.75 -1.91 -7.65
CA VAL A 81 13.46 -0.99 -6.54
C VAL A 81 12.47 -1.62 -5.57
N VAL A 82 11.42 -2.28 -6.09
CA VAL A 82 10.44 -3.02 -5.29
C VAL A 82 11.12 -4.13 -4.49
N GLN A 83 12.00 -4.90 -5.13
CA GLN A 83 12.71 -6.01 -4.48
C GLN A 83 13.61 -5.55 -3.34
N ASN A 84 14.39 -4.49 -3.57
CA ASN A 84 15.26 -3.91 -2.55
C ASN A 84 14.44 -3.40 -1.36
N ALA A 85 13.31 -2.73 -1.63
CA ALA A 85 12.45 -2.22 -0.58
C ALA A 85 11.79 -3.35 0.23
N ILE A 86 11.37 -4.45 -0.42
CA ILE A 86 10.84 -5.64 0.26
C ILE A 86 11.91 -6.26 1.17
N GLN A 87 13.15 -6.41 0.70
CA GLN A 87 14.25 -6.95 1.51
C GLN A 87 14.53 -6.09 2.75
N GLU A 88 14.57 -4.77 2.60
CA GLU A 88 14.72 -3.86 3.73
C GLU A 88 13.54 -3.94 4.68
N LYS A 89 12.31 -4.07 4.14
CA LYS A 89 11.10 -4.21 4.97
C LYS A 89 11.11 -5.51 5.78
N ILE A 90 11.60 -6.62 5.22
CA ILE A 90 11.79 -7.89 5.92
C ILE A 90 12.78 -7.73 7.07
N LYS A 91 13.94 -7.10 6.83
CA LYS A 91 14.96 -6.85 7.88
C LYS A 91 14.39 -6.01 9.02
N VAL A 92 13.61 -4.97 8.69
CA VAL A 92 12.93 -4.15 9.69
C VAL A 92 11.89 -4.98 10.45
N HIS A 93 11.05 -5.72 9.74
CA HIS A 93 10.02 -6.57 10.34
C HIS A 93 10.61 -7.54 11.38
N LEU A 94 11.69 -8.24 11.05
CA LEU A 94 12.31 -9.21 11.95
C LEU A 94 13.00 -8.58 13.18
N ARG A 95 13.29 -7.27 13.14
CA ARG A 95 13.92 -6.53 14.25
C ARG A 95 12.94 -5.83 15.16
N THR A 96 11.73 -5.57 14.69
CA THR A 96 10.70 -4.85 15.44
C THR A 96 9.75 -5.81 16.13
N GLU A 97 9.38 -5.51 17.37
CA GLU A 97 8.25 -6.19 18.01
C GLU A 97 6.96 -5.80 17.29
N HIS A 98 6.19 -6.79 16.83
CA HIS A 98 4.88 -6.57 16.24
C HIS A 98 3.78 -6.82 17.26
N LYS A 99 2.69 -6.06 17.15
CA LYS A 99 1.51 -6.24 17.99
C LYS A 99 0.88 -7.63 17.77
N THR A 100 0.14 -8.07 18.78
CA THR A 100 -0.63 -9.32 18.79
C THR A 100 -1.70 -9.32 17.69
N GLY A 101 -1.55 -10.25 16.74
CA GLY A 101 -2.54 -10.64 15.73
C GLY A 101 -2.24 -12.07 15.29
N LYS A 102 -3.18 -12.76 14.64
CA LYS A 102 -2.90 -14.09 14.08
C LYS A 102 -2.00 -13.90 12.85
N PRO A 103 -0.78 -14.46 12.81
CA PRO A 103 0.01 -14.42 11.59
C PRO A 103 -0.73 -15.17 10.50
N LEU A 104 -0.80 -14.58 9.31
CA LEU A 104 -1.26 -15.28 8.12
C LEU A 104 -0.30 -16.45 7.87
N SER A 105 -0.82 -17.66 7.69
CA SER A 105 0.01 -18.82 7.39
C SER A 105 -0.80 -19.86 6.64
N TYR A 106 -0.44 -20.07 5.37
CA TYR A 106 -1.05 -21.10 4.52
C TYR A 106 -0.44 -22.49 4.77
N THR A 107 0.86 -22.54 5.10
CA THR A 107 1.64 -23.79 5.24
C THR A 107 1.99 -24.13 6.69
N GLY A 108 1.64 -23.27 7.65
CA GLY A 108 2.06 -23.40 9.06
C GLY A 108 3.50 -22.95 9.32
N GLU A 109 4.18 -22.41 8.31
CA GLU A 109 5.53 -21.86 8.38
C GLU A 109 5.51 -20.37 8.72
N ASN A 110 6.65 -19.85 9.20
CA ASN A 110 6.80 -18.42 9.42
C ASN A 110 6.99 -17.74 8.05
N GLY A 111 5.98 -17.01 7.62
CA GLY A 111 5.96 -16.29 6.35
C GLY A 111 5.76 -14.79 6.56
N ILE A 112 6.34 -13.96 5.69
CA ILE A 112 5.96 -12.55 5.51
C ILE A 112 5.46 -12.39 4.08
N TYR A 113 4.28 -11.81 3.93
CA TYR A 113 3.56 -11.75 2.65
C TYR A 113 3.48 -10.32 2.14
N PHE A 114 3.76 -10.13 0.85
CA PHE A 114 3.73 -8.84 0.18
C PHE A 114 2.81 -8.93 -1.04
N TYR A 115 1.77 -8.11 -1.03
CA TYR A 115 0.82 -7.98 -2.14
C TYR A 115 0.74 -6.53 -2.58
N GLU A 116 0.52 -6.26 -3.86
CA GLU A 116 0.14 -4.95 -4.35
C GLU A 116 -1.22 -4.56 -3.78
N TYR A 117 -1.36 -3.30 -3.38
CA TYR A 117 -2.61 -2.74 -2.89
C TYR A 117 -3.61 -2.55 -4.05
N GLY A 118 -4.58 -3.45 -4.14
CA GLY A 118 -5.67 -3.44 -5.12
C GLY A 118 -7.05 -3.21 -4.51
N GLY A 119 -8.05 -2.97 -5.36
CA GLY A 119 -9.47 -2.95 -4.96
C GLY A 119 -10.03 -1.64 -4.43
N THR A 120 -9.40 -0.49 -4.74
CA THR A 120 -9.99 0.82 -4.40
C THR A 120 -10.18 1.70 -5.63
N THR A 121 -11.13 1.30 -6.48
CA THR A 121 -11.69 2.20 -7.48
C THR A 121 -12.83 2.97 -6.81
N PHE A 122 -12.66 4.30 -6.65
CA PHE A 122 -13.64 5.28 -6.16
C PHE A 122 -14.69 4.77 -5.13
N GLY A 123 -14.31 4.67 -3.84
CA GLY A 123 -15.12 4.80 -2.59
C GLY A 123 -16.53 4.20 -2.45
N PHE A 124 -17.13 3.64 -3.49
CA PHE A 124 -18.51 3.19 -3.64
C PHE A 124 -18.69 2.22 -4.82
N ILE A 125 -17.71 2.06 -5.73
CA ILE A 125 -17.66 0.98 -6.75
C ILE A 125 -16.37 0.17 -6.52
N GLY A 126 -16.30 -0.54 -5.40
CA GLY A 126 -15.14 -1.34 -5.06
C GLY A 126 -15.02 -2.56 -5.97
N GLU A 127 -13.97 -2.61 -6.78
CA GLU A 127 -13.48 -3.86 -7.33
C GLU A 127 -12.90 -4.69 -6.17
N ALA A 128 -13.15 -5.99 -6.19
CA ALA A 128 -12.54 -6.92 -5.24
C ALA A 128 -11.01 -6.78 -5.30
N GLY A 129 -10.34 -6.74 -4.15
CA GLY A 129 -8.91 -6.52 -4.12
C GLY A 129 -8.31 -6.64 -2.73
N THR A 130 -6.98 -6.70 -2.71
CA THR A 130 -6.18 -6.97 -1.51
C THR A 130 -6.36 -5.93 -0.40
N GLY A 131 -6.88 -4.74 -0.71
CA GLY A 131 -7.19 -3.70 0.27
C GLY A 131 -8.18 -4.13 1.36
N TYR A 132 -9.05 -5.12 1.09
CA TYR A 132 -9.97 -5.70 2.08
C TYR A 132 -9.23 -6.20 3.34
N PHE A 133 -8.09 -6.86 3.14
CA PHE A 133 -7.30 -7.51 4.20
C PHE A 133 -6.49 -6.54 5.07
N ILE A 134 -6.63 -5.22 4.89
CA ILE A 134 -6.08 -4.25 5.84
C ILE A 134 -6.80 -4.40 7.18
N ASP A 135 -8.12 -4.50 7.15
CA ASP A 135 -8.98 -4.43 8.34
C ASP A 135 -9.86 -5.67 8.54
N HIS A 136 -9.77 -6.67 7.65
CA HIS A 136 -10.60 -7.87 7.67
C HIS A 136 -9.76 -9.16 7.59
N GLU A 137 -10.25 -10.21 8.26
CA GLU A 137 -9.74 -11.59 8.13
C GLU A 137 -10.24 -12.23 6.82
N GLU A 138 -9.54 -13.25 6.34
CA GLU A 138 -10.01 -14.12 5.24
C GLU A 138 -11.34 -14.79 5.61
N ASP A 139 -12.31 -14.76 4.68
CA ASP A 139 -13.59 -15.44 4.83
C ASP A 139 -13.61 -16.71 3.98
N PHE A 140 -13.48 -17.85 4.66
CA PHE A 140 -13.49 -19.19 4.06
C PHE A 140 -14.90 -19.77 3.89
N GLY A 141 -15.95 -18.98 4.12
CA GLY A 141 -17.35 -19.45 4.14
C GLY A 141 -18.20 -18.99 2.94
N GLY A 142 -19.12 -19.86 2.50
CA GLY A 142 -20.24 -19.47 1.64
C GLY A 142 -19.98 -19.53 0.13
N PHE A 143 -20.88 -18.91 -0.66
CA PHE A 143 -20.79 -18.84 -2.12
C PHE A 143 -19.81 -17.77 -2.62
N VAL A 144 -19.33 -16.90 -1.73
CA VAL A 144 -18.39 -15.82 -2.02
C VAL A 144 -17.33 -15.88 -0.93
N SER A 145 -16.23 -16.61 -1.18
CA SER A 145 -15.07 -16.63 -0.29
C SER A 145 -14.12 -15.49 -0.65
N GLU A 146 -13.59 -14.84 0.38
CA GLU A 146 -12.69 -13.70 0.25
C GLU A 146 -11.33 -14.10 0.83
N GLU A 147 -10.53 -14.73 -0.03
CA GLU A 147 -9.26 -15.35 0.33
C GLU A 147 -8.11 -14.60 -0.34
N LEU A 148 -7.12 -14.13 0.43
CA LEU A 148 -6.01 -13.34 -0.10
C LEU A 148 -5.21 -14.15 -1.12
N GLY A 149 -5.11 -15.47 -0.93
CA GLY A 149 -4.46 -16.40 -1.85
C GLY A 149 -5.05 -16.39 -3.27
N MET A 150 -6.32 -16.00 -3.45
CA MET A 150 -6.98 -15.90 -4.76
C MET A 150 -6.50 -14.68 -5.56
N TYR A 151 -5.95 -13.66 -4.91
CA TYR A 151 -5.41 -12.45 -5.54
C TYR A 151 -4.00 -12.66 -6.07
N ARG A 152 -3.81 -13.70 -6.89
CA ARG A 152 -2.50 -14.09 -7.43
C ARG A 152 -1.84 -12.94 -8.19
N ASP A 153 -2.58 -12.22 -9.01
CA ASP A 153 -2.05 -11.14 -9.84
C ASP A 153 -1.46 -9.98 -9.03
N TYR A 154 -1.93 -9.81 -7.79
CA TYR A 154 -1.42 -8.80 -6.86
C TYR A 154 -0.26 -9.33 -6.02
N ARG A 155 0.11 -10.61 -6.09
CA ARG A 155 1.19 -11.16 -5.28
C ARG A 155 2.53 -10.61 -5.76
N LEU A 156 3.32 -10.06 -4.82
CA LEU A 156 4.63 -9.48 -5.12
C LEU A 156 5.76 -10.35 -4.58
N ALA A 157 5.68 -10.75 -3.31
CA ALA A 157 6.68 -11.60 -2.69
C ALA A 157 6.15 -12.37 -1.47
N GLU A 158 6.76 -13.50 -1.20
CA GLU A 158 6.54 -14.30 0.01
C GLU A 158 7.91 -14.65 0.59
N PHE A 159 8.14 -14.34 1.86
CA PHE A 159 9.39 -14.65 2.55
C PHE A 159 9.16 -15.68 3.63
N TYR A 160 9.73 -16.86 3.46
CA TYR A 160 9.66 -17.96 4.43
C TYR A 160 10.97 -18.05 5.18
N TYR A 161 10.91 -18.15 6.51
CA TYR A 161 12.10 -18.09 7.34
C TYR A 161 12.06 -18.98 8.57
N ASP A 162 13.25 -19.41 8.96
CA ASP A 162 13.52 -20.20 10.16
C ASP A 162 14.81 -19.71 10.84
N PRO A 163 15.07 -20.11 12.10
CA PRO A 163 16.38 -19.90 12.70
C PRO A 163 17.48 -20.53 11.83
N CYS A 164 18.59 -19.82 11.65
CA CYS A 164 19.72 -20.33 10.88
C CYS A 164 20.28 -21.62 11.53
N LEU A 165 20.65 -22.61 10.73
CA LEU A 165 21.16 -23.91 11.22
C LEU A 165 22.38 -23.78 12.15
N ASN A 166 23.25 -22.80 11.90
CA ASN A 166 24.49 -22.59 12.65
C ASN A 166 24.33 -21.64 13.85
N ASP A 167 23.27 -20.83 13.87
CA ASP A 167 23.04 -19.82 14.92
C ASP A 167 21.54 -19.55 15.06
N SER A 168 20.96 -20.05 16.15
CA SER A 168 19.54 -19.89 16.45
C SER A 168 19.13 -18.45 16.83
N THR A 169 20.08 -17.53 16.99
CA THR A 169 19.81 -16.10 17.22
C THR A 169 19.61 -15.31 15.94
N LEU A 170 19.91 -15.93 14.79
CA LEU A 170 19.78 -15.35 13.46
C LEU A 170 18.65 -16.01 12.70
N TYR A 171 17.97 -15.23 11.86
CA TYR A 171 16.99 -15.75 10.90
C TYR A 171 17.60 -15.87 9.51
N CYS A 172 17.26 -16.99 8.86
CA CYS A 172 17.61 -17.33 7.50
C CYS A 172 16.34 -17.74 6.76
N GLY A 173 16.20 -17.34 5.50
CA GLY A 173 15.01 -17.64 4.74
C GLY A 173 15.17 -17.43 3.24
N GLU A 174 14.08 -17.71 2.53
CA GLU A 174 13.96 -17.60 1.09
C GLU A 174 12.81 -16.66 0.75
N ILE A 175 13.10 -15.70 -0.14
CA ILE A 175 12.13 -14.75 -0.68
C ILE A 175 11.75 -15.24 -2.07
N ASN A 176 10.50 -15.64 -2.24
CA ASN A 176 9.90 -15.94 -3.54
C ASN A 176 9.29 -14.66 -4.09
N TYR A 177 9.71 -14.25 -5.29
CA TYR A 177 9.19 -13.10 -6.00
C TYR A 177 8.20 -13.52 -7.08
N PHE A 178 7.14 -12.75 -7.23
CA PHE A 178 6.06 -13.00 -8.18
C PHE A 178 5.83 -11.79 -9.09
N LYS A 179 5.45 -12.06 -10.34
CA LYS A 179 5.03 -11.07 -11.32
C LYS A 179 3.81 -11.60 -12.05
N GLU A 180 2.75 -10.79 -12.13
CA GLU A 180 1.53 -11.15 -12.88
C GLU A 180 0.98 -12.53 -12.47
N GLY A 181 1.01 -12.83 -11.16
CA GLY A 181 0.50 -14.10 -10.61
C GLY A 181 1.42 -15.31 -10.75
N GLU A 182 2.57 -15.15 -11.40
CA GLU A 182 3.53 -16.22 -11.68
C GLU A 182 4.82 -16.06 -10.89
N PHE A 183 5.43 -17.18 -10.53
CA PHE A 183 6.73 -17.19 -9.88
C PHE A 183 7.80 -16.64 -10.84
N PHE A 184 8.54 -15.63 -10.36
CA PHE A 184 9.55 -14.95 -11.16
C PHE A 184 10.97 -15.40 -10.79
N LYS A 185 11.33 -15.34 -9.51
CA LYS A 185 12.62 -15.81 -9.00
C LYS A 185 12.58 -16.00 -7.48
N ALA A 186 13.58 -16.69 -6.95
CA ALA A 186 13.82 -16.76 -5.52
C ALA A 186 15.20 -16.20 -5.16
N ASP A 187 15.29 -15.51 -4.02
CA ASP A 187 16.55 -15.06 -3.43
C ASP A 187 16.65 -15.55 -1.98
N SER A 188 17.85 -15.85 -1.50
CA SER A 188 18.07 -16.19 -0.09
C SER A 188 18.47 -14.96 0.72
N LEU A 189 17.85 -14.78 1.89
CA LEU A 189 18.24 -13.75 2.86
C LEU A 189 18.78 -14.44 4.12
N LYS A 190 20.02 -14.13 4.50
CA LYS A 190 20.74 -14.80 5.60
C LYS A 190 21.22 -13.81 6.65
N ASN A 191 21.51 -14.32 7.85
CA ASN A 191 22.15 -13.59 8.94
C ASN A 191 21.39 -12.34 9.38
N ILE A 192 20.06 -12.45 9.52
CA ILE A 192 19.22 -11.33 9.96
C ILE A 192 19.11 -11.40 11.48
N PHE A 193 19.65 -10.40 12.17
CA PHE A 193 19.52 -10.25 13.62
C PHE A 193 18.06 -10.03 14.03
N SER A 194 17.60 -10.85 14.96
CA SER A 194 16.36 -10.63 15.71
C SER A 194 16.70 -9.96 17.04
N ASN A 195 16.06 -8.83 17.33
CA ASN A 195 15.99 -8.36 18.71
C ASN A 195 14.91 -9.19 19.42
N GLY A 196 15.29 -10.41 19.83
CA GLY A 196 14.60 -11.19 20.85
C GLY A 196 13.16 -11.61 20.55
N ILE A 197 12.97 -12.59 19.67
CA ILE A 197 11.82 -13.50 19.78
C ILE A 197 12.34 -14.92 19.54
N TYR A 198 12.38 -15.72 20.61
CA TYR A 198 12.57 -17.17 20.51
C TYR A 198 11.34 -17.77 19.81
N PRO A 199 11.50 -18.58 18.75
CA PRO A 199 10.36 -19.32 18.19
C PRO A 199 9.77 -20.22 19.27
N LYS A 200 8.44 -20.37 19.30
CA LYS A 200 7.80 -21.44 20.07
C LYS A 200 8.36 -22.75 19.55
N THR A 201 9.17 -23.41 20.36
CA THR A 201 9.70 -24.74 20.12
C THR A 201 8.54 -25.66 19.72
N LYS A 202 8.65 -26.33 18.58
CA LYS A 202 7.77 -27.45 18.21
C LYS A 202 7.71 -28.39 19.42
N ARG A 203 6.54 -28.52 20.05
CA ARG A 203 6.28 -29.70 20.88
C ARG A 203 6.22 -30.88 19.93
N VAL A 204 7.32 -31.62 19.88
CA VAL A 204 7.34 -32.98 19.36
C VAL A 204 6.29 -33.75 20.17
N LYS A 205 5.26 -34.26 19.48
CA LYS A 205 4.41 -35.32 20.01
C LYS A 205 5.05 -36.66 19.67
#